data_AF-A0A8T4TWB7-F1
#
_entry.id   AF-A0A8T4TWB7-F1
#
_cell.length_a   1.000
_cell.length_b   1.000
_cell.length_c   1.000
_cell.angle_alpha   90.00
_cell.angle_beta   90.00
_cell.angle_gamma   90.00
#
_symmetry.space_group_name_H-M   'P 1'
#
loop_
_entity.id
_entity.type
_entity.pdbx_description
1 polymer ?
#
loop_
_entity_poly.entity_id
_entity_poly.type
_entity_poly.pdbx_seq_one_letter_code
_entity_poly.pdbx_strand_id
1 'polypeptide(L)'
;FVSAPDYLAGLCDLTGELMRKANYFAINKQSKDALRIKDLIDKIYEQFLLLDIRDQELRRKFDSVKYNLQKVEDLTLRIQARKSN
;
A
#
# COMPACT_ATOMS: atom_id res chain seq x y z
N PHE A 1 0.52 -19.08 18.48
CA PHE A 1 0.99 -19.02 17.07
C PHE A 1 -0.05 -18.29 16.25
N VAL A 2 0.35 -17.49 15.26
CA VAL A 2 -0.56 -16.77 14.35
C VAL A 2 -0.71 -17.61 13.08
N SER A 3 -1.93 -17.76 12.57
CA SER A 3 -2.17 -18.50 11.33
C SER A 3 -1.67 -17.71 10.11
N ALA A 4 -1.29 -18.39 9.02
CA ALA A 4 -0.87 -17.70 7.81
C ALA A 4 -1.97 -16.78 7.24
N PRO A 5 -3.27 -17.18 7.18
CA PRO A 5 -4.34 -16.28 6.76
C PRO A 5 -4.49 -15.04 7.64
N ASP A 6 -4.39 -15.17 8.97
CA ASP A 6 -4.49 -14.03 9.89
C ASP A 6 -3.33 -13.05 9.70
N TYR A 7 -2.11 -13.58 9.49
CA TYR A 7 -0.94 -12.77 9.21
C TYR A 7 -1.09 -11.99 7.89
N LEU A 8 -1.54 -12.66 6.82
CA LEU A 8 -1.78 -12.03 5.52
C LEU A 8 -2.91 -10.99 5.60
N ALA A 9 -3.98 -11.26 6.35
CA ALA A 9 -5.04 -10.30 6.60
C ALA A 9 -4.52 -9.02 7.31
N GLY A 10 -3.63 -9.19 8.29
CA GLY A 10 -2.96 -8.08 8.96
C GLY A 10 -2.05 -7.27 8.03
N LEU A 11 -1.36 -7.91 7.08
CA LEU A 11 -0.60 -7.21 6.04
C LEU A 11 -1.51 -6.41 5.09
N CYS A 12 -2.68 -6.93 4.74
CA CYS A 12 -3.66 -6.16 3.97
C CYS A 12 -4.07 -4.88 4.71
N ASP A 13 -4.41 -5.00 6.00
CA ASP A 13 -4.81 -3.86 6.83
C ASP A 13 -3.66 -2.85 7.01
N LEU A 14 -2.41 -3.33 7.16
CA LEU A 14 -1.20 -2.50 7.22
C LEU A 14 -1.06 -1.58 5.99
N THR A 15 -1.38 -2.07 4.79
CA THR A 15 -1.27 -1.24 3.56
C THR A 15 -2.18 -0.01 3.60
N GLY A 16 -3.32 -0.10 4.29
CA GLY A 16 -4.23 1.03 4.51
C GLY A 16 -3.62 2.08 5.44
N GLU A 17 -2.94 1.66 6.51
CA GLU A 17 -2.25 2.58 7.41
C GLU A 17 -1.02 3.22 6.76
N LEU A 18 -0.29 2.46 5.94
CA LEU A 18 0.81 2.99 5.13
C LEU A 18 0.31 4.08 4.17
N MET A 19 -0.81 3.86 3.46
CA MET A 19 -1.41 4.88 2.60
C MET A 19 -1.75 6.17 3.39
N ARG A 20 -2.31 6.06 4.61
CA ARG A 20 -2.55 7.24 5.47
C ARG A 20 -1.24 7.93 5.85
N LYS A 21 -0.19 7.16 6.16
CA LYS A 21 1.12 7.70 6.50
C LYS A 21 1.79 8.39 5.31
N ALA A 22 1.61 7.90 4.08
CA ALA A 22 2.09 8.56 2.86
C ALA A 22 1.43 9.93 2.68
N ASN A 23 0.12 10.05 2.93
CA ASN A 23 -0.59 11.32 2.92
C ASN A 23 -0.04 12.28 3.98
N TYR A 24 0.20 11.80 5.20
CA TYR A 24 0.83 12.61 6.25
C TYR A 24 2.19 13.16 5.80
N PHE A 25 3.05 12.33 5.22
CA PHE A 25 4.35 12.79 4.71
C PHE A 25 4.21 13.81 3.57
N ALA A 26 3.24 13.60 2.67
CA ALA A 26 2.96 14.54 1.59
C ALA A 26 2.53 15.93 2.12
N ILE A 27 1.63 15.96 3.12
CA ILE A 27 1.18 17.19 3.79
C ILE A 27 2.35 17.94 4.45
N ASN A 28 3.26 17.20 5.08
CA ASN A 28 4.45 17.74 5.75
C ASN A 28 5.63 18.02 4.79
N LYS A 29 5.40 18.02 3.47
CA LYS A 29 6.42 18.24 2.42
C LYS A 29 7.56 17.21 2.43
N GLN A 30 7.38 16.07 3.10
CA GLN A 30 8.33 14.95 3.16
C GLN A 30 8.13 14.01 1.96
N SER A 31 8.32 14.55 0.75
CA SER A 31 8.02 13.84 -0.50
C SER A 31 8.77 12.51 -0.64
N LYS A 32 10.04 12.43 -0.21
CA LYS A 32 10.86 11.22 -0.31
C LYS A 32 10.28 10.07 0.52
N ASP A 33 9.72 10.37 1.69
CA ASP A 33 9.15 9.36 2.57
C ASP A 33 7.79 8.85 2.07
N ALA A 34 7.00 9.73 1.42
CA ALA A 34 5.79 9.30 0.70
C ALA A 34 6.11 8.33 -0.45
N LEU A 35 7.17 8.60 -1.23
CA LEU A 35 7.63 7.70 -2.29
C LEU A 35 8.13 6.36 -1.72
N ARG A 36 8.88 6.38 -0.62
CA ARG A 36 9.32 5.13 0.06
C ARG A 36 8.15 4.26 0.50
N ILE A 37 7.05 4.87 0.94
CA ILE A 37 5.84 4.12 1.29
C ILE A 37 5.18 3.51 0.05
N LYS A 38 5.11 4.25 -1.07
CA LYS A 38 4.65 3.69 -2.34
C LYS A 38 5.40 2.40 -2.66
N ASP A 39 6.73 2.46 -2.67
CA ASP A 39 7.59 1.33 -3.01
C ASP A 39 7.42 0.14 -2.05
N LEU A 40 7.11 0.41 -0.78
CA LEU A 40 6.82 -0.64 0.21
C LEU A 40 5.48 -1.33 -0.07
N ILE A 41 4.41 -0.57 -0.32
CA ILE A 41 3.09 -1.13 -0.64
C ILE A 41 3.16 -1.93 -1.95
N ASP A 42 3.90 -1.42 -2.93
CA ASP A 42 4.14 -2.07 -4.23
C ASP A 42 4.79 -3.45 -4.06
N LYS A 43 5.88 -3.52 -3.28
CA LYS A 43 6.53 -4.80 -2.95
C LYS A 43 5.61 -5.77 -2.24
N ILE A 44 4.78 -5.30 -1.30
CA ILE A 44 3.79 -6.16 -0.64
C ILE A 44 2.82 -6.70 -1.68
N TYR A 45 2.27 -5.84 -2.54
CA TYR A 45 1.34 -6.24 -3.59
C TYR A 45 1.96 -7.28 -4.53
N GLU A 46 3.21 -7.09 -4.98
CA GLU A 46 3.95 -8.05 -5.79
C GLU A 46 4.06 -9.43 -5.12
N GLN A 47 4.35 -9.48 -3.81
CA GLN A 47 4.41 -10.77 -3.09
C GLN A 47 3.04 -11.46 -3.02
N PHE A 48 1.96 -10.71 -2.86
CA PHE A 48 0.61 -11.28 -2.84
C PHE A 48 0.20 -11.85 -4.21
N LEU A 49 0.67 -11.28 -5.32
CA LEU A 49 0.40 -11.81 -6.67
C LEU A 49 0.99 -13.21 -6.89
N LEU A 50 1.99 -13.61 -6.10
CA LEU A 50 2.61 -14.94 -6.17
C LEU A 50 1.82 -16.01 -5.40
N LEU A 51 0.78 -15.63 -4.65
CA LEU A 51 0.03 -16.53 -3.78
C LEU A 51 -1.27 -17.03 -4.44
N ASP A 52 -1.53 -18.34 -4.37
CA ASP A 52 -2.85 -18.93 -4.70
C ASP A 52 -3.79 -18.82 -3.49
N ILE A 53 -4.42 -17.65 -3.31
CA ILE A 53 -5.33 -17.40 -2.19
C ILE A 53 -6.72 -18.01 -2.47
N ARG A 54 -7.03 -19.09 -1.75
CA ARG A 54 -8.32 -19.79 -1.85
C ARG A 54 -9.42 -19.26 -0.93
N ASP A 55 -9.02 -18.62 0.16
CA ASP A 55 -9.91 -18.02 1.14
C ASP A 55 -10.60 -16.76 0.56
N GLN A 56 -11.94 -16.72 0.62
CA GLN A 56 -12.71 -15.65 -0.01
C GLN A 56 -12.61 -14.32 0.74
N GLU A 57 -12.54 -14.35 2.07
CA GLU A 57 -12.40 -13.15 2.89
C GLU A 57 -11.01 -12.53 2.71
N LEU A 58 -9.97 -13.36 2.66
CA LEU A 58 -8.61 -12.89 2.41
C LEU A 58 -8.47 -12.31 0.99
N ARG A 59 -9.14 -12.88 -0.02
CA ARG A 59 -9.18 -12.28 -1.37
C ARG A 59 -9.81 -10.87 -1.36
N ARG A 60 -10.94 -10.68 -0.65
CA ARG A 60 -11.56 -9.36 -0.50
C ARG A 60 -10.63 -8.37 0.18
N LYS A 61 -9.90 -8.81 1.21
CA LYS A 61 -8.87 -7.98 1.86
C LYS A 61 -7.72 -7.67 0.91
N PHE A 62 -7.28 -8.62 0.10
CA PHE A 62 -6.23 -8.39 -0.90
C PHE A 62 -6.64 -7.35 -1.95
N ASP A 63 -7.90 -7.32 -2.39
CA ASP A 63 -8.37 -6.26 -3.29
C ASP A 63 -8.15 -4.85 -2.70
N SER A 64 -8.30 -4.70 -1.38
CA SER A 64 -8.02 -3.42 -0.71
C SER A 64 -6.56 -2.97 -0.85
N VAL A 65 -5.60 -3.91 -0.92
CA VAL A 65 -4.18 -3.62 -1.15
C VAL A 65 -3.97 -2.95 -2.51
N LYS A 66 -4.61 -3.49 -3.55
CA LYS A 66 -4.58 -2.90 -4.90
C LYS A 66 -5.11 -1.46 -4.90
N TYR A 67 -6.25 -1.23 -4.25
CA TYR A 67 -6.82 0.12 -4.16
C TYR A 67 -5.93 1.09 -3.36
N ASN A 68 -5.29 0.61 -2.29
CA ASN A 68 -4.38 1.43 -1.50
C ASN A 68 -3.13 1.80 -2.30
N LEU A 69 -2.57 0.84 -3.06
CA LEU A 69 -1.43 1.09 -3.96
C LEU A 69 -1.76 2.19 -4.97
N GLN A 70 -2.88 2.05 -5.70
CA GLN A 70 -3.32 3.03 -6.70
C GLN A 70 -3.45 4.44 -6.10
N LYS A 71 -4.02 4.57 -4.90
CA LYS A 71 -4.15 5.88 -4.23
C LYS A 71 -2.80 6.50 -3.89
N VAL A 72 -1.83 5.70 -3.45
CA VAL A 72 -0.48 6.21 -3.16
C VAL A 72 0.26 6.55 -4.45
N GLU A 73 0.07 5.80 -5.53
CA GLU A 73 0.61 6.13 -6.85
C GLU A 73 0.10 7.49 -7.34
N ASP A 74 -1.22 7.72 -7.31
CA ASP A 74 -1.83 9.00 -7.66
C ASP A 74 -1.28 10.15 -6.79
N LEU A 75 -1.10 9.91 -5.49
CA LEU A 75 -0.49 10.89 -4.58
C LEU A 75 0.94 11.22 -5.00
N THR A 76 1.77 10.21 -5.26
CA THR A 76 3.17 10.42 -5.66
C THR A 76 3.29 11.09 -7.02
N LEU A 77 2.40 10.78 -7.97
CA LEU A 77 2.33 11.46 -9.26
C LEU A 77 2.08 12.96 -9.10
N ARG A 78 1.11 13.33 -8.25
CA ARG A 78 0.81 14.74 -7.94
C ARG A 78 1.99 15.46 -7.27
N ILE A 79 2.72 14.77 -6.40
CA ILE A 79 3.94 15.32 -5.77
C ILE A 79 5.01 15.62 -6.83
N GLN A 80 5.23 14.69 -7.76
CA GLN A 80 6.25 14.84 -8.80
C GLN A 80 5.88 15.94 -9.80
N ALA A 81 4.62 16.00 -10.22
CA ALA A 81 4.12 17.07 -11.11
C ALA A 81 4.33 18.47 -10.54
N ARG A 82 4.22 18.65 -9.21
CA ARG A 82 4.48 19.94 -8.53
C ARG A 82 5.95 20.33 -8.46
N LYS A 83 6.88 19.39 -8.55
CA LYS A 83 8.34 19.68 -8.53
C LYS A 83 8.88 20.10 -9.89
N SER A 84 8.20 19.72 -10.96
CA SER A 84 8.60 20.04 -12.34
C SER A 84 8.16 21.44 -12.80
N ASN A 85 7.37 22.14 -11.97
CA ASN A 85 6.97 23.54 -12.15
C ASN A 85 7.74 24.43 -11.18
#